data_AF-A0A959LCN9-F1
#
_entry.id   AF-A0A959LCN9-F1
#
_cell.length_a   1.000
_cell.length_b   1.000
_cell.length_c   1.000
_cell.angle_alpha   90.00
_cell.angle_beta   90.00
_cell.angle_gamma   90.00
#
_symmetry.space_group_name_H-M   'P 1'
#
loop_
_entity.id
_entity.type
_entity.pdbx_description
1 polymer ?
#
loop_
_entity_poly.entity_id
_entity_poly.type
_entity_poly.pdbx_seq_one_letter_code
_entity_poly.pdbx_strand_id
1 'polypeptide(L)'
;FIYSKRIPVLNQIIPLACSIGFVGYLLGNFILVGHIKPSAIKILFVFIWLSLAYALTKLNVRSHRSYLDLHTFNHFDWMILVLAAFLGGVLTSLFGNGLDIIVFTCLVLYFKIDIRLATATSIILMSIISVFASIFNVYQEYVSETVYQYWLVSIPFVIFGAPFGSKIMSILSPRVVTLILISIIGVQWIGAILIVKPTYTEIVIGIIGMVGGLVLFSFMISKGKSIIPESGDTQ
;
A
#
# COMPACT_ATOMS: atom_id res chain seq x y z
N PHE A 1 12.15 -11.52 9.87
CA PHE A 1 11.77 -12.59 8.93
C PHE A 1 12.29 -12.35 7.52
N ILE A 2 11.95 -11.23 6.85
CA ILE A 2 12.34 -10.96 5.45
C ILE A 2 13.87 -10.99 5.25
N TYR A 3 14.62 -10.30 6.12
CA TYR A 3 16.09 -10.30 6.09
C TYR A 3 16.72 -11.68 6.37
N SER A 4 16.03 -12.51 7.17
CA SER A 4 16.49 -13.86 7.54
C SER A 4 16.24 -14.89 6.43
N LYS A 5 15.22 -14.68 5.57
CA LYS A 5 14.86 -15.56 4.46
C LYS A 5 15.47 -15.14 3.11
N ARG A 6 16.28 -14.06 3.05
CA ARG A 6 16.88 -13.50 1.83
C ARG A 6 15.88 -13.32 0.68
N ILE A 7 14.67 -12.87 1.00
CA ILE A 7 13.70 -12.53 -0.05
C ILE A 7 14.27 -11.32 -0.79
N PRO A 8 14.37 -11.34 -2.13
CA PRO A 8 14.84 -10.19 -2.88
C PRO A 8 13.96 -8.99 -2.55
N VAL A 9 14.56 -7.81 -2.43
CA VAL A 9 13.89 -6.55 -2.11
C VAL A 9 14.57 -5.40 -2.84
N LEU A 10 13.81 -4.38 -3.21
CA LEU A 10 14.31 -3.26 -4.01
C LEU A 10 14.97 -2.20 -3.12
N ASN A 11 16.15 -2.53 -2.59
CA ASN A 11 16.85 -1.68 -1.61
C ASN A 11 17.17 -0.26 -2.10
N GLN A 12 17.30 -0.05 -3.41
CA GLN A 12 17.60 1.29 -3.96
C GLN A 12 16.37 2.22 -3.94
N ILE A 13 15.16 1.66 -4.03
CA ILE A 13 13.91 2.45 -4.06
C ILE A 13 13.48 2.84 -2.65
N ILE A 14 13.68 1.94 -1.68
CA ILE A 14 13.21 2.09 -0.30
C ILE A 14 13.62 3.42 0.34
N PRO A 15 14.90 3.84 0.38
CA PRO A 15 15.29 5.08 1.07
C PRO A 15 14.67 6.32 0.41
N LEU A 16 14.59 6.33 -0.93
CA LEU A 16 14.00 7.44 -1.68
C LEU A 16 12.49 7.54 -1.41
N ALA A 17 11.78 6.42 -1.53
CA ALA A 17 10.34 6.38 -1.29
C ALA A 17 9.98 6.68 0.18
N CYS A 18 10.78 6.22 1.14
CA CYS A 18 10.60 6.56 2.55
C CYS A 18 10.81 8.05 2.81
N SER A 19 11.87 8.65 2.26
CA SER A 19 12.18 10.06 2.46
C SER A 19 11.07 10.95 1.91
N ILE A 20 10.64 10.69 0.67
CA ILE A 20 9.60 11.45 0.00
C ILE A 20 8.23 11.19 0.63
N GLY A 21 7.95 9.94 0.99
CA GLY A 21 6.74 9.55 1.71
C GLY A 21 6.64 10.23 3.08
N PHE A 22 7.76 10.39 3.79
CA PHE A 22 7.78 11.12 5.06
C PHE A 22 7.51 12.62 4.88
N VAL A 23 8.06 13.24 3.82
CA VAL A 23 7.71 14.63 3.48
C VAL A 23 6.22 14.76 3.16
N GLY A 24 5.66 13.83 2.37
CA GLY A 24 4.23 13.79 2.08
C GLY A 24 3.38 13.60 3.34
N TYR A 25 3.83 12.73 4.26
CA TYR A 25 3.19 12.50 5.55
C TYR A 25 3.15 13.77 6.39
N LEU A 26 4.26 14.49 6.53
CA LEU A 26 4.31 15.74 7.31
C LEU A 26 3.33 16.77 6.75
N LEU A 27 3.35 16.99 5.43
CA LEU A 27 2.43 17.92 4.78
C LEU A 27 0.97 17.51 4.96
N GLY A 28 0.66 16.24 4.74
CA GLY A 28 -0.68 15.71 4.97
C GLY A 28 -1.12 15.86 6.42
N ASN A 29 -0.21 15.67 7.37
CA ASN A 29 -0.50 15.80 8.79
C ASN A 29 -0.85 17.24 9.17
N PHE A 30 -0.06 18.23 8.72
CA PHE A 30 -0.34 19.63 9.02
C PHE A 30 -1.60 20.16 8.34
N ILE A 31 -1.90 19.70 7.12
CA ILE A 31 -3.01 20.25 6.33
C ILE A 31 -4.33 19.51 6.63
N LEU A 32 -4.32 18.19 6.76
CA LEU A 32 -5.54 17.38 6.67
C LEU A 32 -6.03 16.83 8.01
N VAL A 33 -5.15 16.54 8.98
CA VAL A 33 -5.48 15.70 10.15
C VAL A 33 -6.44 16.35 11.15
N GLY A 34 -6.76 17.64 11.02
CA GLY A 34 -7.82 18.31 11.79
C GLY A 34 -9.13 18.58 11.03
N HIS A 35 -9.15 18.41 9.71
CA HIS A 35 -10.25 18.89 8.86
C HIS A 35 -11.26 17.81 8.47
N ILE A 36 -10.90 16.53 8.62
CA ILE A 36 -11.71 15.40 8.15
C ILE A 36 -12.16 14.56 9.36
N LYS A 37 -13.47 14.25 9.41
CA LYS A 37 -14.03 13.40 10.47
C LYS A 37 -13.44 11.99 10.42
N PRO A 38 -13.17 11.34 11.58
CA PRO A 38 -12.61 9.98 11.62
C PRO A 38 -13.44 8.91 10.88
N SER A 39 -14.77 9.06 10.88
CA SER A 39 -15.68 8.19 10.12
C SER A 39 -15.48 8.32 8.61
N ALA A 40 -15.35 9.54 8.10
CA ALA A 40 -15.08 9.80 6.69
C ALA A 40 -13.72 9.23 6.24
N ILE A 41 -12.69 9.37 7.09
CA ILE A 41 -11.35 8.78 6.86
C ILE A 41 -11.44 7.26 6.69
N LYS A 42 -12.18 6.57 7.58
CA LYS A 42 -12.37 5.11 7.50
C LYS A 42 -13.10 4.69 6.23
N ILE A 43 -14.14 5.42 5.83
CA ILE A 43 -14.89 5.11 4.60
C ILE A 43 -14.02 5.35 3.37
N LEU A 44 -13.32 6.47 3.29
CA LEU A 44 -12.41 6.78 2.19
C LEU A 44 -11.33 5.70 2.04
N PHE A 45 -10.73 5.28 3.16
CA PHE A 45 -9.76 4.19 3.20
C PHE A 45 -10.32 2.90 2.56
N VAL A 46 -11.49 2.46 3.00
CA VAL A 46 -12.13 1.23 2.53
C VAL A 46 -12.46 1.30 1.03
N PHE A 47 -12.95 2.45 0.55
CA PHE A 47 -13.30 2.63 -0.85
C PHE A 47 -12.07 2.72 -1.79
N ILE A 48 -10.94 3.24 -1.31
CA ILE A 48 -9.66 3.15 -2.04
C ILE A 48 -9.17 1.70 -2.12
N TRP A 49 -9.31 0.91 -1.06
CA TRP A 49 -8.99 -0.52 -1.12
C TRP A 49 -9.89 -1.27 -2.11
N LEU A 50 -11.16 -0.89 -2.22
CA LEU A 50 -12.07 -1.49 -3.17
C LEU A 50 -11.65 -1.21 -4.63
N SER A 51 -11.17 0.00 -4.94
CA SER A 51 -10.63 0.30 -6.26
C SER A 51 -9.33 -0.46 -6.56
N LEU A 52 -8.49 -0.70 -5.54
CA LEU A 52 -7.32 -1.57 -5.68
C LEU A 52 -7.72 -3.03 -5.96
N ALA A 53 -8.70 -3.57 -5.24
CA ALA A 53 -9.21 -4.92 -5.48
C ALA A 53 -9.68 -5.08 -6.93
N TYR A 54 -10.44 -4.10 -7.44
CA TYR A 54 -10.86 -4.07 -8.83
C TYR A 54 -9.67 -4.01 -9.81
N ALA A 55 -8.70 -3.15 -9.56
CA ALA A 55 -7.49 -3.04 -10.40
C ALA A 55 -6.71 -4.36 -10.46
N LEU A 56 -6.61 -5.08 -9.33
CA LEU A 56 -5.95 -6.39 -9.27
C LEU A 56 -6.72 -7.47 -10.06
N THR A 57 -8.06 -7.42 -10.13
CA THR A 57 -8.83 -8.38 -10.95
C THR A 57 -8.61 -8.20 -12.45
N LYS A 58 -8.44 -6.95 -12.91
CA LYS A 58 -8.13 -6.67 -14.33
C LYS A 58 -6.72 -7.11 -14.73
N LEU A 59 -5.84 -7.27 -13.76
CA LEU A 59 -4.49 -7.70 -13.98
C LEU A 59 -4.47 -9.21 -14.19
N ASN A 60 -4.38 -9.67 -15.45
CA ASN A 60 -4.27 -11.08 -15.74
C ASN A 60 -2.94 -11.64 -15.20
N VAL A 61 -3.02 -12.44 -14.13
CA VAL A 61 -1.89 -13.05 -13.38
C VAL A 61 -1.14 -14.13 -14.19
N ARG A 62 -1.25 -14.11 -15.53
CA ARG A 62 -0.64 -15.11 -16.42
C ARG A 62 0.64 -14.67 -17.12
N SER A 63 0.99 -13.38 -17.11
CA SER A 63 2.19 -12.94 -17.80
C SER A 63 3.41 -13.05 -16.89
N HIS A 64 4.44 -13.77 -17.34
CA HIS A 64 5.77 -13.86 -16.72
C HIS A 64 6.22 -12.46 -16.31
N ARG A 65 6.52 -12.29 -15.02
CA ARG A 65 6.93 -11.00 -14.47
C ARG A 65 8.43 -11.02 -14.21
N SER A 66 9.09 -10.05 -14.81
CA SER A 66 10.52 -9.84 -14.70
C SER A 66 10.91 -9.37 -13.30
N TYR A 67 12.13 -9.71 -12.91
CA TYR A 67 12.84 -9.01 -11.84
C TYR A 67 13.03 -7.55 -12.25
N LEU A 68 12.96 -6.62 -11.29
CA LEU A 68 13.13 -5.21 -11.58
C LEU A 68 14.62 -4.90 -11.83
N ASP A 69 14.97 -4.65 -13.09
CA ASP A 69 16.27 -4.07 -13.44
C ASP A 69 16.23 -2.55 -13.38
N LEU A 70 16.76 -2.02 -12.28
CA LEU A 70 16.84 -0.58 -11.97
C LEU A 70 17.70 0.19 -12.98
N HIS A 71 18.56 -0.49 -13.73
CA HIS A 71 19.38 0.10 -14.78
C HIS A 71 18.57 0.54 -16.02
N THR A 72 17.32 0.10 -16.14
CA THR A 72 16.41 0.47 -17.24
C THR A 72 15.47 1.64 -16.89
N PHE A 73 15.67 2.28 -15.74
CA PHE A 73 14.81 3.36 -15.28
C PHE A 73 15.07 4.64 -16.05
N ASN A 74 14.04 5.14 -16.72
CA ASN A 74 14.08 6.46 -17.30
C ASN A 74 13.74 7.53 -16.24
N HIS A 75 14.05 8.80 -16.48
CA HIS A 75 13.71 9.90 -15.57
C HIS A 75 12.20 9.96 -15.26
N PHE A 76 11.35 9.61 -16.23
CA PHE A 76 9.90 9.51 -16.03
C PHE A 76 9.48 8.43 -15.03
N ASP A 77 10.19 7.30 -14.97
CA ASP A 77 9.88 6.22 -14.03
C ASP A 77 10.18 6.64 -12.59
N TRP A 78 11.32 7.31 -12.40
CA TRP A 78 11.67 7.91 -11.12
C TRP A 78 10.67 8.99 -10.70
N MET A 79 10.24 9.85 -11.62
CA MET A 79 9.24 10.87 -11.34
C MET A 79 7.89 10.26 -10.90
N ILE A 80 7.42 9.20 -11.57
CA ILE A 80 6.18 8.50 -11.19
C ILE A 80 6.33 7.90 -9.79
N LEU A 81 7.48 7.32 -9.48
CA LEU A 81 7.74 6.74 -8.16
C LEU A 81 7.77 7.80 -7.06
N VAL A 82 8.42 8.94 -7.31
CA VAL A 82 8.45 10.10 -6.41
C VAL A 82 7.04 10.62 -6.14
N LEU A 83 6.23 10.81 -7.19
CA LEU A 83 4.85 11.28 -7.04
C LEU A 83 3.98 10.27 -6.30
N ALA A 84 4.14 8.97 -6.60
CA ALA A 84 3.45 7.88 -5.92
C ALA A 84 3.82 7.83 -4.42
N ALA A 85 5.10 7.94 -4.09
CA ALA A 85 5.57 7.98 -2.71
C ALA A 85 5.05 9.22 -1.97
N PHE A 86 5.08 10.38 -2.60
CA PHE A 86 4.58 11.62 -2.01
C PHE A 86 3.07 11.53 -1.71
N LEU A 87 2.27 11.14 -2.71
CA LEU A 87 0.83 10.97 -2.57
C LEU A 87 0.49 9.91 -1.52
N GLY A 88 1.20 8.78 -1.54
CA GLY A 88 1.07 7.73 -0.54
C GLY A 88 1.39 8.24 0.87
N GLY A 89 2.40 9.09 1.02
CA GLY A 89 2.73 9.78 2.27
C GLY A 89 1.58 10.63 2.80
N VAL A 90 0.98 11.47 1.95
CA VAL A 90 -0.19 12.28 2.29
C VAL A 90 -1.37 11.41 2.73
N LEU A 91 -1.63 10.30 2.04
CA LEU A 91 -2.69 9.36 2.45
C LEU A 91 -2.34 8.62 3.75
N THR A 92 -1.05 8.43 4.05
CA THR A 92 -0.58 7.82 5.31
C THR A 92 -0.89 8.69 6.51
N SER A 93 -0.86 10.02 6.37
CA SER A 93 -1.25 10.90 7.48
C SER A 93 -2.73 10.76 7.84
N LEU A 94 -3.59 10.34 6.90
CA LEU A 94 -5.02 10.18 7.11
C LEU A 94 -5.38 8.85 7.80
N PHE A 95 -4.96 7.71 7.24
CA PHE A 95 -5.37 6.37 7.70
C PHE A 95 -4.21 5.48 8.16
N GLY A 96 -2.97 5.99 8.15
CA GLY A 96 -1.80 5.31 8.71
C GLY A 96 -1.09 4.33 7.77
N ASN A 97 -1.62 3.99 6.59
CA ASN A 97 -0.98 3.03 5.65
C ASN A 97 -1.07 3.39 4.15
N GLY A 98 -1.36 4.65 3.80
CA GLY A 98 -1.56 5.05 2.40
C GLY A 98 -0.35 4.83 1.48
N LEU A 99 0.86 4.91 2.03
CA LEU A 99 2.12 4.76 1.30
C LEU A 99 2.30 3.32 0.81
N ASP A 100 1.94 2.35 1.64
CA ASP A 100 1.94 0.93 1.27
C ASP A 100 1.04 0.71 0.05
N ILE A 101 -0.21 1.18 0.10
CA ILE A 101 -1.19 1.02 -0.98
C ILE A 101 -0.65 1.58 -2.29
N ILE A 102 -0.23 2.84 -2.31
CA ILE A 102 0.16 3.53 -3.55
C ILE A 102 1.47 2.98 -4.11
N VAL A 103 2.49 2.77 -3.27
CA VAL A 103 3.79 2.25 -3.73
C VAL A 103 3.68 0.79 -4.14
N PHE A 104 2.99 -0.06 -3.37
CA PHE A 104 2.70 -1.45 -3.76
C PHE A 104 2.03 -1.51 -5.12
N THR A 105 0.98 -0.70 -5.31
CA THR A 105 0.23 -0.67 -6.57
C THR A 105 1.08 -0.14 -7.72
N CYS A 106 2.00 0.79 -7.46
CA CYS A 106 2.99 1.26 -8.42
C CYS A 106 3.93 0.16 -8.87
N LEU A 107 4.48 -0.60 -7.92
CA LEU A 107 5.34 -1.74 -8.22
C LEU A 107 4.60 -2.82 -9.01
N VAL A 108 3.35 -3.13 -8.65
CA VAL A 108 2.58 -4.22 -9.26
C VAL A 108 1.93 -3.85 -10.60
N LEU A 109 1.37 -2.65 -10.74
CA LEU A 109 0.63 -2.24 -11.94
C LEU A 109 1.50 -1.50 -12.96
N TYR A 110 2.30 -0.52 -12.52
CA TYR A 110 3.11 0.29 -13.42
C TYR A 110 4.42 -0.41 -13.81
N PHE A 111 5.16 -0.89 -12.82
CA PHE A 111 6.44 -1.60 -13.04
C PHE A 111 6.27 -3.10 -13.35
N LYS A 112 5.05 -3.64 -13.19
CA LYS A 112 4.71 -5.06 -13.43
C LYS A 112 5.63 -6.05 -12.71
N ILE A 113 6.08 -5.70 -11.52
CA ILE A 113 6.89 -6.57 -10.65
C ILE A 113 6.02 -7.72 -10.12
N ASP A 114 6.65 -8.85 -9.79
CA ASP A 114 6.00 -9.94 -9.07
C ASP A 114 5.37 -9.42 -7.77
N ILE A 115 4.10 -9.77 -7.55
CA ILE A 115 3.34 -9.40 -6.35
C ILE A 115 4.07 -9.79 -5.07
N ARG A 116 4.77 -10.92 -5.02
CA ARG A 116 5.51 -11.37 -3.83
C ARG A 116 6.68 -10.43 -3.50
N LEU A 117 7.42 -10.00 -4.53
CA LEU A 117 8.54 -9.07 -4.42
C LEU A 117 8.05 -7.65 -4.05
N ALA A 118 6.96 -7.22 -4.67
CA ALA A 118 6.31 -5.94 -4.37
C ALA A 118 5.79 -5.90 -2.93
N THR A 119 5.09 -6.95 -2.46
CA THR A 119 4.62 -7.06 -1.08
C THR A 119 5.78 -7.06 -0.08
N ALA A 120 6.87 -7.80 -0.35
CA ALA A 120 8.03 -7.79 0.54
C ALA A 120 8.67 -6.39 0.66
N THR A 121 8.80 -5.70 -0.48
CA THR A 121 9.34 -4.34 -0.53
C THR A 121 8.43 -3.35 0.19
N SER A 122 7.11 -3.43 -0.04
CA SER A 122 6.14 -2.52 0.57
C SER A 122 6.02 -2.72 2.08
N ILE A 123 6.12 -3.95 2.58
CA ILE A 123 6.15 -4.24 4.03
C ILE A 123 7.37 -3.58 4.71
N ILE A 124 8.56 -3.64 4.10
CA ILE A 124 9.75 -2.98 4.67
C ILE A 124 9.53 -1.47 4.71
N LEU A 125 9.07 -0.92 3.60
CA LEU A 125 8.81 0.51 3.45
C LEU A 125 7.76 0.99 4.46
N MET A 126 6.69 0.22 4.64
CA MET A 126 5.65 0.44 5.65
C MET A 126 6.20 0.37 7.08
N SER A 127 7.09 -0.57 7.36
CA SER A 127 7.71 -0.71 8.68
C SER A 127 8.53 0.53 9.03
N ILE A 128 9.32 1.04 8.08
CA ILE A 128 10.16 2.22 8.27
C ILE A 128 9.29 3.47 8.47
N ILE A 129 8.33 3.74 7.57
CA ILE A 129 7.49 4.95 7.67
C ILE A 129 6.63 4.94 8.93
N SER A 130 6.13 3.77 9.36
CA SER A 130 5.30 3.65 10.56
C SER A 130 6.07 4.00 11.83
N VAL A 131 7.36 3.64 11.90
CA VAL A 131 8.23 4.03 13.03
C VAL A 131 8.40 5.55 13.07
N PHE A 132 8.74 6.17 11.93
CA PHE A 132 8.89 7.63 11.86
C PHE A 132 7.59 8.38 12.18
N ALA A 133 6.46 7.95 11.61
CA ALA A 133 5.16 8.53 11.88
C ALA A 133 4.75 8.37 13.35
N SER A 134 5.02 7.21 13.96
CA SER A 134 4.73 6.97 15.38
C SER A 134 5.54 7.88 16.30
N ILE A 135 6.85 8.02 16.05
CA ILE A 135 7.71 8.93 16.82
C ILE A 135 7.19 10.38 16.70
N PHE A 136 6.86 10.80 15.47
CA PHE A 136 6.33 12.14 15.22
C PHE A 136 4.99 12.38 15.95
N ASN A 137 4.06 11.41 15.93
CA ASN A 137 2.77 11.54 16.60
C ASN A 137 2.88 11.56 18.13
N VAL A 138 3.83 10.82 18.70
CA VAL A 138 4.14 10.90 20.13
C VAL A 138 4.69 12.27 20.49
N TYR A 139 5.60 12.81 19.66
CA TYR A 139 6.17 14.14 19.88
C TYR A 139 5.13 15.27 19.81
N GLN A 140 4.13 15.13 18.94
CA GLN A 140 3.03 16.09 18.80
C GLN A 140 1.90 15.91 19.84
N GLU A 141 2.07 15.00 20.81
CA GLU A 141 1.07 14.67 21.83
C GLU A 141 -0.31 14.24 21.26
N TYR A 142 -0.34 13.76 20.02
CA TYR A 142 -1.57 13.27 19.37
C TYR A 142 -2.01 11.87 19.84
N VAL A 143 -1.25 11.26 20.75
CA VAL A 143 -1.51 9.91 21.26
C VAL A 143 -2.29 9.98 22.56
N SER A 144 -3.61 9.77 22.48
CA SER A 144 -4.44 9.59 23.67
C SER A 144 -4.06 8.31 24.44
N GLU A 145 -4.32 8.29 25.74
CA GLU A 145 -4.07 7.12 26.60
C GLU A 145 -4.79 5.86 26.09
N THR A 146 -6.01 6.00 25.57
CA THR A 146 -6.76 4.89 24.97
C THR A 146 -6.07 4.31 23.73
N VAL A 147 -5.50 5.16 22.87
CA VAL A 147 -4.75 4.71 21.68
C VAL A 147 -3.49 3.97 22.11
N TYR A 148 -2.81 4.44 23.14
CA TYR A 148 -1.63 3.77 23.70
C TYR A 148 -1.97 2.38 24.27
N GLN A 149 -3.08 2.27 25.00
CA GLN A 149 -3.55 0.98 25.52
C GLN A 149 -3.90 0.00 24.39
N TYR A 150 -4.59 0.45 23.35
CA TYR A 150 -4.88 -0.39 22.17
C TYR A 150 -3.61 -0.84 21.45
N TRP A 151 -2.60 0.03 21.38
CA TRP A 151 -1.30 -0.30 20.82
C TRP A 151 -0.62 -1.41 21.63
N LEU A 152 -0.58 -1.30 22.96
CA LEU A 152 0.01 -2.33 23.84
C LEU A 152 -0.70 -3.69 23.71
N VAL A 153 -2.03 -3.71 23.67
CA VAL A 153 -2.81 -4.95 23.50
C VAL A 153 -2.55 -5.61 22.15
N SER A 154 -2.19 -4.84 21.13
CA SER A 154 -1.92 -5.34 19.78
C SER A 154 -0.57 -6.05 19.64
N ILE A 155 0.42 -5.71 20.48
CA ILE A 155 1.79 -6.26 20.43
C ILE A 155 1.83 -7.81 20.39
N PRO A 156 1.20 -8.55 21.33
CA PRO A 156 1.25 -10.01 21.31
C PRO A 156 0.67 -10.60 20.02
N PHE A 157 -0.45 -10.06 19.52
CA PHE A 157 -1.07 -10.53 18.29
C PHE A 157 -0.16 -10.33 17.07
N VAL A 158 0.59 -9.23 17.01
CA VAL A 158 1.52 -8.96 15.91
C VAL A 158 2.75 -9.86 15.98
N ILE A 159 3.31 -10.09 17.18
CA ILE A 159 4.48 -10.96 17.38
C ILE A 159 4.22 -12.38 16.87
N PHE A 160 3.04 -12.94 17.12
CA PHE A 160 2.66 -14.26 16.61
C PHE A 160 2.10 -14.23 15.18
N GLY A 161 1.32 -13.20 14.86
CA GLY A 161 0.64 -13.06 13.58
C GLY A 161 1.60 -12.86 12.41
N ALA A 162 2.64 -12.04 12.56
CA ALA A 162 3.57 -11.74 11.46
C ALA A 162 4.41 -12.95 11.01
N PRO A 163 5.02 -13.76 11.91
CA PRO A 163 5.68 -15.01 11.52
C PRO A 163 4.72 -16.03 10.90
N PHE A 164 3.51 -16.16 11.44
CA PHE A 164 2.52 -17.11 10.93
C PHE A 164 2.04 -16.73 9.52
N GLY A 165 1.67 -15.47 9.33
CA GLY A 165 1.24 -14.94 8.03
C GLY A 165 2.33 -15.06 6.96
N SER A 166 3.58 -14.74 7.29
CA SER A 166 4.70 -14.85 6.35
C SER A 166 5.04 -16.30 5.98
N LYS A 167 4.89 -17.25 6.92
CA LYS A 167 5.03 -18.68 6.64
C LYS A 167 3.95 -19.18 5.67
N ILE A 168 2.68 -18.83 5.91
CA ILE A 168 1.58 -19.17 4.99
C ILE A 168 1.84 -18.58 3.61
N MET A 169 2.22 -17.30 3.55
CA MET A 169 2.44 -16.60 2.29
C MET A 169 3.55 -17.24 1.43
N SER A 170 4.55 -17.89 2.06
CA SER A 170 5.61 -18.59 1.33
C SER A 170 5.14 -19.85 0.59
N ILE A 171 3.99 -20.42 0.97
CA ILE A 171 3.44 -21.66 0.40
C ILE A 171 2.39 -21.35 -0.66
N LEU A 172 1.69 -20.22 -0.54
CA LEU A 172 0.56 -19.86 -1.41
C LEU A 172 1.01 -19.39 -2.79
N SER A 173 0.35 -19.86 -3.85
CA SER A 173 0.59 -19.35 -5.22
C SER A 173 0.17 -17.87 -5.36
N PRO A 174 0.80 -17.07 -6.25
CA PRO A 174 0.47 -15.65 -6.42
C PRO A 174 -1.02 -15.39 -6.68
N ARG A 175 -1.71 -16.29 -7.38
CA ARG A 175 -3.16 -16.20 -7.62
C ARG A 175 -3.97 -16.31 -6.34
N VAL A 176 -3.60 -17.24 -5.45
CA VAL A 176 -4.28 -17.42 -4.17
C VAL A 176 -4.05 -16.22 -3.26
N VAL A 177 -2.85 -15.63 -3.27
CA VAL A 177 -2.56 -14.39 -2.55
C VAL A 177 -3.50 -13.27 -2.98
N THR A 178 -3.66 -13.06 -4.29
CA THR A 178 -4.58 -12.04 -4.82
C THR A 178 -6.04 -12.32 -4.41
N LEU A 179 -6.50 -13.57 -4.48
CA LEU A 179 -7.85 -13.94 -4.08
C LEU A 179 -8.10 -13.69 -2.58
N ILE A 180 -7.13 -14.01 -1.72
CA ILE A 180 -7.21 -13.73 -0.29
C ILE A 180 -7.29 -12.22 -0.05
N LEU A 181 -6.45 -11.42 -0.72
CA LEU A 181 -6.49 -9.96 -0.60
C LEU A 181 -7.86 -9.40 -1.00
N ILE A 182 -8.41 -9.80 -2.16
CA ILE A 182 -9.73 -9.38 -2.61
C ILE A 182 -10.82 -9.79 -1.60
N SER A 183 -10.73 -10.99 -1.05
CA SER A 183 -11.69 -11.49 -0.05
C SER A 183 -11.66 -10.66 1.23
N ILE A 184 -10.46 -10.35 1.74
CA ILE A 184 -10.27 -9.50 2.92
C ILE A 184 -10.83 -8.10 2.68
N ILE A 185 -10.57 -7.52 1.51
CA ILE A 185 -11.10 -6.19 1.13
C ILE A 185 -12.63 -6.20 1.08
N GLY A 186 -13.23 -7.27 0.56
CA GLY A 186 -14.68 -7.43 0.53
C GLY A 186 -15.28 -7.49 1.95
N VAL A 187 -14.69 -8.30 2.83
CA VAL A 187 -15.10 -8.39 4.24
C VAL A 187 -14.93 -7.04 4.94
N GLN A 188 -13.82 -6.35 4.69
CA GLN A 188 -13.55 -5.02 5.24
C GLN A 188 -14.60 -3.99 4.78
N TRP A 189 -15.02 -4.03 3.51
CA TRP A 189 -16.05 -3.14 2.99
C TRP A 189 -17.42 -3.39 3.62
N ILE A 190 -17.83 -4.65 3.73
CA ILE A 190 -19.07 -5.03 4.43
C ILE A 190 -19.00 -4.59 5.90
N GLY A 191 -17.90 -4.88 6.58
CA GLY A 191 -17.67 -4.49 7.97
C GLY A 191 -17.73 -2.97 8.17
N ALA A 192 -17.16 -2.20 7.24
CA ALA A 192 -17.22 -0.74 7.30
C ALA A 192 -18.66 -0.22 7.22
N ILE A 193 -19.48 -0.76 6.31
CA ILE A 193 -20.88 -0.35 6.17
C ILE A 193 -21.70 -0.72 7.42
N LEU A 194 -21.51 -1.92 7.96
CA LEU A 194 -22.29 -2.40 9.11
C LEU A 194 -21.89 -1.74 10.43
N ILE A 195 -20.59 -1.54 10.66
CA ILE A 195 -20.06 -1.04 11.94
C ILE A 195 -20.04 0.49 11.98
N VAL A 196 -19.57 1.15 10.91
CA VAL A 196 -19.42 2.61 10.89
C VAL A 196 -20.77 3.30 10.65
N LYS A 197 -21.70 2.64 9.94
CA LYS A 197 -23.01 3.18 9.55
C LYS A 197 -22.88 4.58 8.92
N PRO A 198 -22.20 4.67 7.76
CA PRO A 198 -21.82 5.95 7.20
C PRO A 198 -23.02 6.79 6.79
N THR A 199 -22.89 8.10 7.00
CA THR A 199 -23.83 9.10 6.49
C THR A 199 -23.70 9.28 4.98
N TYR A 200 -24.70 9.89 4.34
CA TYR A 200 -24.69 10.14 2.90
C TYR A 200 -23.45 10.90 2.43
N THR A 201 -22.98 11.90 3.19
CA THR A 201 -21.79 12.68 2.83
C THR A 201 -20.51 11.85 2.87
N GLU A 202 -20.38 10.94 3.85
CA GLU A 202 -19.24 10.04 3.97
C GLU A 202 -19.20 9.01 2.85
N ILE A 203 -20.36 8.51 2.43
CA ILE A 203 -20.48 7.63 1.26
C ILE A 203 -20.03 8.37 0.00
N VAL A 204 -20.46 9.62 -0.20
CA VAL A 204 -20.03 10.44 -1.35
C VAL A 204 -18.52 10.64 -1.35
N ILE A 205 -17.92 10.96 -0.18
CA ILE A 205 -16.46 11.05 -0.03
C ILE A 205 -15.78 9.71 -0.39
N GLY A 206 -16.33 8.59 0.07
CA GLY A 206 -15.88 7.25 -0.29
C GLY A 206 -15.91 7.00 -1.80
N ILE A 207 -17.03 7.32 -2.46
CA ILE A 207 -17.18 7.16 -3.91
C ILE A 207 -16.18 8.04 -4.66
N ILE A 208 -15.98 9.29 -4.25
CA ILE A 208 -14.97 10.18 -4.84
C ILE A 208 -13.57 9.57 -4.70
N GLY A 209 -13.24 9.05 -3.52
CA GLY A 209 -11.99 8.33 -3.27
C GLY A 209 -11.83 7.08 -4.15
N MET A 210 -12.90 6.30 -4.32
CA MET A 210 -12.92 5.12 -5.19
C MET A 210 -12.69 5.50 -6.65
N VAL A 211 -13.39 6.52 -7.16
CA VAL A 211 -13.23 7.01 -8.54
C VAL A 211 -11.82 7.54 -8.75
N GLY A 212 -11.30 8.34 -7.82
CA GLY A 212 -9.92 8.84 -7.86
C GLY A 212 -8.90 7.69 -7.89
N GLY A 213 -9.08 6.67 -7.04
CA GLY A 213 -8.25 5.48 -7.05
C GLY A 213 -8.36 4.68 -8.35
N LEU A 214 -9.57 4.49 -8.89
CA LEU A 214 -9.78 3.81 -10.17
C LEU A 214 -9.10 4.53 -11.33
N VAL A 215 -9.20 5.87 -11.37
CA VAL A 215 -8.53 6.69 -12.39
C VAL A 215 -7.01 6.54 -12.27
N LEU A 216 -6.46 6.67 -11.06
CA LEU A 216 -5.04 6.54 -10.80
C LEU A 216 -4.51 5.15 -11.17
N PHE A 217 -5.18 4.08 -10.73
CA PHE A 217 -4.78 2.70 -11.02
C PHE A 217 -4.96 2.37 -12.51
N SER A 218 -6.00 2.87 -13.17
CA SER A 218 -6.19 2.67 -14.61
C SER A 218 -5.13 3.40 -15.43
N PHE A 219 -4.74 4.60 -15.02
CA PHE A 219 -3.62 5.33 -15.61
C PHE A 219 -2.32 4.53 -15.50
N MET A 220 -2.05 3.97 -14.32
CA MET A 220 -0.86 3.14 -14.08
C MET A 220 -0.88 1.84 -14.90
N ILE A 221 -2.04 1.22 -15.09
CA ILE A 221 -2.18 0.04 -15.97
C ILE A 221 -1.94 0.44 -17.43
N SER A 222 -2.52 1.56 -17.89
CA SER A 222 -2.42 2.01 -19.28
C SER A 222 -1.01 2.46 -19.67
N LYS A 223 -0.27 3.06 -18.74
CA LYS A 223 1.11 3.52 -18.93
C LYS A 223 2.15 2.52 -18.43
N GLY A 224 1.72 1.42 -17.82
CA GLY A 224 2.62 0.42 -17.26
C GLY A 224 3.49 -0.21 -18.35
N LYS A 225 4.77 -0.44 -18.04
CA LYS A 225 5.76 -0.88 -19.03
C LYS A 225 5.29 -2.16 -19.73
N SER A 226 5.45 -2.21 -21.06
CA SER A 226 5.30 -3.45 -21.82
C SER A 226 6.24 -4.49 -21.23
N ILE A 227 5.75 -5.69 -20.95
CA ILE A 227 6.60 -6.81 -20.55
C ILE A 227 7.45 -7.08 -21.78
N ILE A 228 8.74 -6.75 -21.72
CA ILE A 228 9.67 -7.23 -22.73
C ILE A 228 9.69 -8.75 -22.50
N PRO A 229 9.23 -9.57 -23.45
CA PRO A 229 9.47 -10.99 -23.35
C PRO A 229 10.99 -11.16 -23.32
N GLU A 230 11.53 -11.93 -22.38
CA GLU A 230 12.83 -12.55 -22.62
C GLU A 230 12.75 -13.17 -24.00
N SER A 231 13.54 -12.65 -24.93
CA SER A 231 13.80 -13.29 -26.20
C SER A 231 14.20 -14.73 -25.88
N GLY A 232 13.41 -15.68 -26.37
CA GLY A 232 13.64 -17.10 -26.14
C GLY A 232 15.08 -17.50 -26.48
N ASP A 233 15.53 -18.51 -25.74
CA ASP A 233 16.73 -19.32 -25.92
C ASP A 233 17.50 -19.10 -27.23
N THR A 234 18.78 -18.77 -27.08
CA THR A 234 19.81 -19.31 -27.98
C THR A 234 21.02 -19.76 -27.19
N GLN A 235 21.13 -21.09 -27.12
CA GLN A 235 22.29 -21.97 -26.88
C GLN A 235 22.57 -22.42 -25.45
#